data_AF-A0A1W9R7N3-F1
#
_entry.id   AF-A0A1W9R7N3-F1
#
_cell.length_a   1.000
_cell.length_b   1.000
_cell.length_c   1.000
_cell.angle_alpha   90.00
_cell.angle_beta   90.00
_cell.angle_gamma   90.00
#
_symmetry.space_group_name_H-M   'P 1'
#
loop_
_entity.id
_entity.type
_entity.pdbx_description
1 polymer ?
#
loop_
_entity_poly.entity_id
_entity_poly.type
_entity_poly.pdbx_seq_one_letter_code
_entity_poly.pdbx_strand_id
1 'polypeptide(L)'
;MKVAELRKQIHHYINFADEQFLNMVYALVKDNTKNSDMVVGYHPDGTPITKLEFVNDIKEAEEQIERGEYLTIEKLEKEAENW
;
A
#
# COMPACT_ATOMS: atom_id res chain seq x y z
N MET A 1 -8.42 -19.87 5.29
CA MET A 1 -7.85 -19.59 6.63
C MET A 1 -8.03 -18.11 6.93
N LYS A 2 -8.48 -17.70 8.13
CA LYS A 2 -8.62 -16.26 8.46
C LYS A 2 -7.24 -15.62 8.68
N VAL A 3 -7.07 -14.36 8.28
CA VAL A 3 -5.79 -13.62 8.38
C VAL A 3 -5.19 -13.66 9.80
N ALA A 4 -6.03 -13.53 10.83
CA ALA A 4 -5.60 -13.58 12.23
C ALA A 4 -5.00 -14.94 12.63
N GLU A 5 -5.51 -16.03 12.07
CA GLU A 5 -5.04 -17.39 12.35
C GLU A 5 -3.71 -17.66 11.65
N LEU A 6 -3.58 -17.19 10.41
CA LEU A 6 -2.31 -17.24 9.67
C LEU A 6 -1.20 -16.49 10.41
N ARG A 7 -1.48 -15.29 10.94
CA ARG A 7 -0.51 -14.50 11.70
C ARG A 7 -0.02 -15.25 12.95
N LYS A 8 -0.94 -15.90 13.69
CA LYS A 8 -0.57 -16.69 14.89
C LYS A 8 0.36 -17.85 14.55
N GLN A 9 0.05 -18.60 13.48
CA GLN A 9 0.87 -19.75 13.08
C GLN A 9 2.26 -19.33 12.61
N ILE A 10 2.35 -18.24 11.82
CA ILE A 10 3.65 -17.70 11.39
C ILE A 10 4.51 -17.31 12.60
N HIS A 11 3.96 -16.58 13.57
CA HIS A 11 4.71 -16.23 14.77
C HIS A 11 5.18 -17.45 15.57
N HIS A 12 4.35 -18.49 15.65
CA HIS A 12 4.74 -19.74 16.29
C HIS A 12 5.95 -20.36 15.59
N TYR A 13 5.94 -20.48 14.27
CA TYR A 13 7.07 -21.06 13.53
C TYR A 13 8.36 -20.23 13.64
N ILE A 14 8.25 -18.90 13.62
CA ILE A 14 9.41 -18.01 13.77
C ILE A 14 10.09 -18.20 15.14
N ASN A 15 9.32 -18.41 16.21
CA ASN A 15 9.86 -18.55 17.57
C ASN A 15 10.71 -19.81 17.78
N PHE A 16 10.53 -20.84 16.95
CA PHE A 16 11.25 -22.11 17.04
C PHE A 16 12.14 -22.39 15.82
N ALA A 17 12.24 -21.44 14.90
CA ALA A 17 13.04 -21.59 13.70
C ALA A 17 14.53 -21.50 13.98
N ASP A 18 15.32 -22.22 13.18
CA ASP A 18 16.77 -22.09 13.16
C ASP A 18 17.22 -20.83 12.40
N GLU A 19 18.49 -20.49 12.55
CA GLU A 19 19.09 -19.31 11.91
C GLU A 19 19.00 -19.37 10.38
N GLN A 20 19.13 -20.56 9.77
CA GLN A 20 19.07 -20.72 8.33
C GLN A 20 17.68 -20.37 7.79
N PHE A 21 16.62 -20.87 8.43
CA PHE A 21 15.25 -20.56 8.09
C PHE A 21 14.93 -19.08 8.31
N LEU A 22 15.37 -18.51 9.45
CA LEU A 22 15.19 -17.08 9.73
C LEU A 22 15.85 -16.20 8.68
N ASN A 23 17.06 -16.54 8.24
CA ASN A 23 17.77 -15.81 7.18
C ASN A 23 17.03 -15.89 5.82
N MET A 24 16.46 -17.04 5.49
CA MET A 24 15.65 -17.20 4.27
C MET A 24 14.37 -16.37 4.31
N VAL A 25 13.64 -16.41 5.44
CA VAL A 25 12.44 -15.59 5.66
C VAL A 25 12.79 -14.10 5.60
N TYR A 26 13.88 -13.69 6.24
CA TYR A 26 14.36 -12.31 6.21
C TYR A 26 14.69 -11.86 4.79
N ALA A 27 15.41 -12.66 4.00
CA ALA A 27 15.72 -12.34 2.61
C ALA A 27 14.44 -12.18 1.77
N LEU A 28 13.46 -13.08 1.95
CA LEU A 28 12.20 -13.05 1.22
C LEU A 28 11.35 -11.82 1.59
N VAL A 29 11.24 -11.50 2.88
CA VAL A 29 10.51 -10.30 3.33
C VAL A 29 11.22 -9.05 2.86
N LYS A 30 12.55 -8.98 3.02
CA LYS A 30 13.37 -7.84 2.61
C LYS A 30 13.25 -7.57 1.12
N ASP A 31 13.23 -8.59 0.27
CA ASP A 31 13.06 -8.42 -1.17
C ASP A 31 11.66 -7.89 -1.51
N ASN A 32 10.61 -8.42 -0.86
CA ASN A 32 9.24 -7.94 -1.02
C ASN A 32 9.07 -6.48 -0.56
N THR A 33 9.79 -6.06 0.49
CA THR A 33 9.69 -4.69 1.02
C THR A 33 10.69 -3.71 0.40
N LYS A 34 11.75 -4.19 -0.28
CA LYS A 34 12.85 -3.36 -0.80
C LYS A 34 12.39 -2.22 -1.70
N ASN A 35 11.33 -2.47 -2.47
CA ASN A 35 10.78 -1.51 -3.39
C ASN A 35 9.61 -0.71 -2.80
N SER A 36 9.12 -1.07 -1.62
CA SER A 36 7.98 -0.42 -0.97
C SER A 36 8.32 1.01 -0.55
N ASP A 37 9.52 1.22 -0.02
CA ASP A 37 10.01 2.52 0.46
C ASP A 37 10.67 3.36 -0.64
N MET A 38 10.72 2.86 -1.89
CA MET A 38 11.25 3.60 -3.01
C MET A 38 10.40 4.86 -3.25
N VAL A 39 11.02 6.04 -3.26
CA VAL A 39 10.33 7.29 -3.61
C VAL A 39 10.01 7.27 -5.11
N VAL A 40 8.73 7.42 -5.45
CA VAL A 40 8.22 7.42 -6.83
C VAL A 40 7.68 8.78 -7.27
N GLY A 41 7.54 9.72 -6.34
CA GLY A 41 7.05 11.08 -6.62
C GLY A 41 7.12 11.95 -5.37
N TYR A 42 6.54 13.15 -5.47
CA TYR A 42 6.44 14.10 -4.37
C TYR A 42 5.06 14.75 -4.39
N HIS A 43 4.51 14.99 -3.21
CA HIS A 43 3.31 15.80 -3.00
C HIS A 43 3.60 17.29 -3.29
N PRO A 44 2.56 18.13 -3.50
CA PRO A 44 2.74 19.57 -3.75
C PRO A 44 3.48 20.33 -2.64
N ASP A 45 3.43 19.83 -1.41
CA ASP A 45 4.18 20.37 -0.26
C ASP A 45 5.64 19.90 -0.19
N GLY A 46 6.07 19.06 -1.14
CA GLY A 46 7.42 18.50 -1.23
C GLY A 46 7.65 17.23 -0.41
N THR A 47 6.63 16.68 0.26
CA THR A 47 6.76 15.40 0.96
C THR A 47 6.88 14.23 -0.04
N PRO A 48 7.74 13.22 0.20
CA PRO A 48 7.96 12.14 -0.76
C PRO A 48 6.81 11.15 -0.77
N ILE A 49 6.43 10.69 -1.97
CA ILE A 49 5.46 9.60 -2.17
C ILE A 49 6.26 8.30 -2.34
N THR A 50 5.99 7.33 -1.48
CA THR A 50 6.60 5.99 -1.59
C THR A 50 5.84 5.11 -2.59
N LYS A 51 6.50 4.08 -3.15
CA LYS A 51 5.83 3.12 -4.04
C LYS A 51 4.65 2.43 -3.35
N LEU A 52 4.80 2.10 -2.06
CA LEU A 52 3.73 1.48 -1.28
C LEU A 52 2.52 2.39 -1.14
N GLU A 53 2.74 3.65 -0.79
CA GLU A 53 1.71 4.68 -0.71
C GLU A 53 1.00 4.84 -2.06
N PHE A 54 1.77 5.05 -3.14
CA PHE A 54 1.22 5.22 -4.47
C PHE A 54 0.34 4.03 -4.93
N VAL A 55 0.76 2.79 -4.65
CA VAL A 55 -0.03 1.60 -4.98
C VAL A 55 -1.31 1.51 -4.13
N ASN A 56 -1.27 1.93 -2.87
CA ASN A 56 -2.46 1.98 -2.02
C ASN A 56 -3.43 3.07 -2.50
N ASP A 57 -2.93 4.24 -2.88
CA ASP A 57 -3.73 5.34 -3.42
C ASP A 57 -4.47 4.94 -4.70
N ILE A 58 -3.81 4.20 -5.60
CA ILE A 58 -4.46 3.66 -6.80
C ILE A 58 -5.60 2.72 -6.44
N LYS A 59 -5.39 1.79 -5.50
CA LYS A 59 -6.44 0.84 -5.09
C LYS A 59 -7.63 1.56 -4.47
N GLU A 60 -7.37 2.53 -3.60
CA GLU A 60 -8.44 3.34 -3.01
C GLU A 60 -9.18 4.13 -4.11
N ALA A 61 -8.48 4.70 -5.09
CA ALA A 61 -9.11 5.39 -6.21
C ALA A 61 -9.98 4.45 -7.07
N GLU A 62 -9.55 3.21 -7.31
CA GLU A 62 -10.36 2.19 -7.99
C GLU A 62 -11.65 1.90 -7.21
N GLU A 63 -11.55 1.70 -5.88
CA GLU A 63 -12.74 1.47 -5.04
C GLU A 63 -13.66 2.70 -4.97
N GLN A 64 -13.11 3.92 -4.93
CA GLN A 64 -13.88 5.17 -5.00
C GLN A 64 -14.69 5.26 -6.30
N ILE A 65 -14.07 4.91 -7.43
CA ILE A 65 -14.75 4.88 -8.72
C ILE A 65 -15.90 3.87 -8.69
N GLU A 66 -15.68 2.67 -8.15
CA GLU A 66 -16.74 1.66 -8.00
C GLU A 66 -17.89 2.12 -7.08
N ARG A 67 -17.59 2.90 -6.04
CA ARG A 67 -18.58 3.52 -5.14
C ARG A 67 -19.29 4.73 -5.74
N GLY A 68 -18.85 5.22 -6.91
CA GLY A 68 -19.39 6.42 -7.55
C GLY A 68 -18.85 7.73 -6.95
N GLU A 69 -17.77 7.67 -6.17
CA GLU A 69 -17.09 8.80 -5.54
C GLU A 69 -16.13 9.49 -6.52
N TYR A 70 -16.60 9.81 -7.73
CA TYR A 70 -15.81 10.50 -8.75
C TYR A 70 -16.48 11.82 -9.17
N LEU A 71 -15.66 12.71 -9.73
CA LEU A 71 -16.10 13.99 -10.29
C LEU A 71 -15.74 14.01 -11.78
N THR A 72 -16.72 14.31 -12.64
CA THR A 72 -16.43 14.53 -14.07
C THR A 72 -15.95 15.96 -14.29
N ILE A 73 -15.24 16.18 -15.39
CA ILE A 73 -14.73 17.51 -15.73
C ILE A 73 -15.87 18.53 -15.87
N GLU A 74 -17.00 18.15 -16.45
CA GLU A 74 -18.16 19.03 -16.62
C GLU A 74 -18.77 19.43 -15.27
N LYS A 75 -18.80 18.49 -14.31
CA LYS A 75 -19.32 18.77 -12.97
C LYS A 75 -18.37 19.67 -12.19
N LEU A 76 -17.06 19.45 -12.33
CA LEU A 76 -16.03 20.31 -11.75
C LEU A 76 -16.13 21.75 -12.28
N GLU A 77 -16.21 21.93 -13.61
CA GLU A 77 -16.33 23.25 -14.24
C GLU A 77 -17.55 24.02 -13.71
N LYS A 78 -18.70 23.34 -13.61
CA LYS A 78 -19.93 23.94 -13.07
C LYS A 78 -19.82 24.33 -11.59
N GLU A 79 -19.11 23.55 -10.78
CA GLU A 79 -18.89 23.88 -9.36
C GLU A 79 -17.93 25.07 -9.22
N ALA A 80 -16.89 25.13 -10.05
CA ALA A 80 -15.89 26.20 -10.05
C ALA A 80 -16.44 27.57 -10.44
N GLU A 81 -17.52 27.64 -11.24
CA GLU A 81 -18.22 28.90 -11.55
C GLU A 81 -18.76 29.62 -10.29
N ASN A 82 -18.93 28.91 -9.17
CA ASN A 82 -19.47 29.44 -7.92
C ASN A 82 -18.39 29.68 -6.84
N TRP A 83 -17.10 29.55 -7.18
CA TRP A 83 -15.99 29.77 -6.27
C TRP A 83 -15.47 31.21 -6.27
#